data_AF-A0AAF5D044-F1
#
_entry.id   AF-A0AAF5D044-F1
#
_cell.length_a   1.000
_cell.length_b   1.000
_cell.length_c   1.000
_cell.angle_alpha   90.00
_cell.angle_beta   90.00
_cell.angle_gamma   90.00
#
_symmetry.space_group_name_H-M   'P 1'
#
loop_
_entity.id
_entity.type
_entity.pdbx_description
1 polymer ?
#
loop_
_entity_poly.entity_id
_entity_poly.type
_entity_poly.pdbx_seq_one_letter_code
_entity_poly.pdbx_strand_id
1 'polypeptide(L)'
;MLLPFRQISRNFLATHKQIIASTKHTLKSFPQIVPLRQLATNAPKVKVGLCDGLTSKQKKTIGFWLLGCAGMVYGAVALGGLTRLTESGLSMVQWDLIRTMKPPITQKDWEEEFASKTKHDEMTLKEFKFIFYMEYLHRMWGRAIGIAFLLPCAYFWIKGRFTKPMKIRMAVSSALLLTQGGIGWWMVKSGLDPSNNSNKDIPRVSQYRLATHLGIAFLLFSEFFWTGLNFVLKPVDHSNVPKLGRFIGLAHTSKALVFFTAMVGALVAGLDAGLVYNSWPKFADKWLPENMLSQSPSWRNFTENPVTVQFLHRNMAYLTLLVITSTWIIGKRMPLPRRTRIALNGLILMAYTQAALGILTLIHYVPTSLAASHQSGSMALLSFSLWLAIVYILRKICFSRCKTCWKCHLETDDFTFCKSCDIIQKPNENECPFQRLKVKKSFNINEKELKTNLKQLQSKVHPDKFSYKSEEEKVLSDKHSSLLNDAFKTISNPILRAEYLLNDVKMKDDDSTSSNELLMEMMSLNEEISEIVDDEKLHNKKEEIVEEENNIIKEIDKAFQSGNIDEAKKLVTRLKFVTSAKNHILKRNFSKSIVVPFNGFKKRVRF
;
A
#
# COMPACT_ATOMS: atom_id res chain seq x y z
N MET A 1 -29.51 42.92 -19.94
CA MET A 1 -28.21 42.50 -20.49
C MET A 1 -28.14 40.97 -20.58
N LEU A 2 -29.03 40.36 -21.37
CA LEU A 2 -29.39 38.91 -21.33
C LEU A 2 -29.07 38.16 -22.65
N LEU A 3 -28.00 38.57 -23.34
CA LEU A 3 -27.47 37.94 -24.55
C LEU A 3 -25.94 38.04 -24.42
N PRO A 4 -25.19 36.97 -24.03
CA PRO A 4 -24.67 36.03 -25.02
C PRO A 4 -24.23 34.62 -24.49
N PHE A 5 -24.91 34.02 -23.50
CA PHE A 5 -24.45 32.71 -22.95
C PHE A 5 -24.44 31.57 -23.99
N ARG A 6 -25.36 31.60 -24.96
CA ARG A 6 -25.37 30.67 -26.11
C ARG A 6 -24.26 30.94 -27.13
N GLN A 7 -23.81 32.20 -27.27
CA GLN A 7 -22.73 32.56 -28.18
C GLN A 7 -21.38 32.10 -27.61
N ILE A 8 -21.16 32.30 -26.31
CA ILE A 8 -19.93 31.91 -25.61
C ILE A 8 -19.77 30.39 -25.60
N SER A 9 -20.84 29.62 -25.34
CA SER A 9 -20.76 28.16 -25.36
C SER A 9 -20.48 27.59 -26.75
N ARG A 10 -21.06 28.17 -27.81
CA ARG A 10 -20.77 27.80 -29.20
C ARG A 10 -19.35 28.16 -29.60
N ASN A 11 -18.86 29.34 -29.24
CA ASN A 11 -17.50 29.76 -29.52
C ASN A 11 -16.47 28.90 -28.77
N PHE A 12 -16.76 28.53 -27.51
CA PHE A 12 -15.92 27.63 -26.71
C PHE A 12 -15.89 26.21 -27.30
N LEU A 13 -17.04 25.65 -27.71
CA LEU A 13 -17.11 24.36 -28.38
C LEU A 13 -16.43 24.37 -29.76
N ALA A 14 -16.53 25.47 -30.51
CA ALA A 14 -15.88 25.64 -31.81
C ALA A 14 -14.36 25.73 -31.66
N THR A 15 -13.85 26.54 -30.71
CA THR A 15 -12.41 26.61 -30.40
C THR A 15 -11.89 25.28 -29.86
N HIS A 16 -12.64 24.56 -29.02
CA HIS A 16 -12.22 23.23 -28.55
C HIS A 16 -12.18 22.20 -29.69
N LYS A 17 -13.12 22.24 -30.65
CA LYS A 17 -13.07 21.40 -31.85
C LYS A 17 -11.88 21.75 -32.75
N GLN A 18 -11.59 23.04 -32.94
CA GLN A 18 -10.41 23.50 -33.69
C GLN A 18 -9.11 23.12 -32.99
N ILE A 19 -9.02 23.23 -31.66
CA ILE A 19 -7.87 22.78 -30.89
C ILE A 19 -7.72 21.28 -31.02
N ILE A 20 -8.76 20.47 -30.83
CA ILE A 20 -8.69 19.00 -31.00
C ILE A 20 -8.31 18.60 -32.44
N ALA A 21 -8.83 19.30 -33.45
CA ALA A 21 -8.49 19.07 -34.85
C ALA A 21 -7.04 19.48 -35.16
N SER A 22 -6.58 20.61 -34.63
CA SER A 22 -5.20 21.09 -34.71
C SER A 22 -4.26 20.13 -33.98
N THR A 23 -4.57 19.68 -32.76
CA THR A 23 -3.76 18.68 -32.05
C THR A 23 -3.71 17.35 -32.81
N LYS A 24 -4.80 16.93 -33.47
CA LYS A 24 -4.79 15.75 -34.35
C LYS A 24 -3.93 15.96 -35.61
N HIS A 25 -3.92 17.16 -36.19
CA HIS A 25 -3.11 17.47 -37.36
C HIS A 25 -1.63 17.61 -37.01
N THR A 26 -1.32 18.28 -35.88
CA THR A 26 0.03 18.39 -35.32
C THR A 26 0.58 17.03 -34.88
N LEU A 27 -0.25 16.16 -34.29
CA LEU A 27 0.13 14.77 -33.98
C LEU A 27 0.37 13.92 -35.24
N LYS A 28 -0.26 14.26 -36.37
CA LYS A 28 -0.03 13.61 -37.68
C LYS A 28 1.16 14.19 -38.45
N SER A 29 1.57 15.44 -38.18
CA SER A 29 2.69 16.12 -38.83
C SER A 29 3.99 16.07 -38.03
N PHE A 30 4.02 15.38 -36.88
CA PHE A 30 5.30 15.01 -36.28
C PHE A 30 6.03 14.05 -37.24
N PRO A 31 7.30 14.33 -37.59
CA PRO A 31 8.08 13.47 -38.48
C PRO A 31 8.04 12.07 -37.91
N GLN A 32 7.77 11.07 -38.76
CA GLN A 32 7.56 9.66 -38.38
C GLN A 32 8.48 9.28 -37.23
N ILE A 33 7.96 9.37 -36.00
CA ILE A 33 8.69 8.97 -34.81
C ILE A 33 8.78 7.47 -34.96
N VAL A 34 10.02 7.03 -35.22
CA VAL A 34 10.53 5.66 -35.23
C VAL A 34 9.50 4.69 -34.67
N PRO A 35 9.01 3.72 -35.47
CA PRO A 35 7.96 2.82 -35.01
C PRO A 35 8.36 2.29 -33.64
N LEU A 36 7.46 2.35 -32.66
CA LEU A 36 7.70 1.94 -31.25
C LEU A 36 8.31 0.52 -31.12
N ARG A 37 8.33 -0.24 -32.22
CA ARG A 37 9.00 -1.53 -32.41
C ARG A 37 10.53 -1.44 -32.62
N GLN A 38 11.07 -0.35 -33.13
CA GLN A 38 12.51 -0.10 -33.36
C GLN A 38 13.21 0.59 -32.18
N LEU A 39 12.47 1.20 -31.25
CA LEU A 39 13.01 1.63 -29.94
C LEU A 39 13.12 0.46 -28.92
N ALA A 40 12.65 -0.73 -29.29
CA ALA A 40 12.65 -1.93 -28.46
C ALA A 40 13.91 -2.80 -28.63
N THR A 41 14.91 -2.37 -29.41
CA THR A 41 16.18 -3.11 -29.61
C THR A 41 17.29 -2.67 -28.67
N ASN A 42 17.05 -1.70 -27.78
CA ASN A 42 17.91 -1.45 -26.62
C ASN A 42 17.46 -2.34 -25.46
N ALA A 43 18.27 -3.33 -25.10
CA ALA A 43 18.03 -4.21 -23.95
C ALA A 43 17.59 -3.39 -22.72
N PRO A 44 16.44 -3.71 -22.10
CA PRO A 44 15.92 -2.92 -21.01
C PRO A 44 16.79 -3.15 -19.77
N LYS A 45 17.77 -2.26 -19.52
CA LYS A 45 18.60 -2.25 -18.31
C LYS A 45 17.78 -2.68 -17.09
N VAL A 46 18.10 -3.82 -16.48
CA VAL A 46 17.44 -4.34 -15.26
C VAL A 46 17.21 -3.20 -14.28
N LYS A 47 15.94 -2.82 -14.08
CA LYS A 47 15.58 -1.82 -13.08
C LYS A 47 15.68 -2.48 -11.72
N VAL A 48 16.82 -2.29 -11.05
CA VAL A 48 17.01 -2.64 -9.64
C VAL A 48 15.83 -2.10 -8.85
N GLY A 49 15.16 -2.97 -8.10
CA GLY A 49 14.05 -2.61 -7.21
C GLY A 49 14.51 -1.85 -5.97
N LEU A 50 13.55 -1.26 -5.26
CA LEU A 50 13.84 -0.53 -4.02
C LEU A 50 14.37 -1.42 -2.88
N CYS A 51 13.97 -2.70 -2.87
CA CYS A 51 14.26 -3.63 -1.78
C CYS A 51 15.28 -4.72 -2.17
N ASP A 52 15.87 -4.64 -3.37
CA ASP A 52 16.75 -5.71 -3.87
C ASP A 52 18.00 -5.82 -3.01
N GLY A 53 18.40 -7.06 -2.71
CA GLY A 53 19.58 -7.37 -1.87
C GLY A 53 19.35 -7.31 -0.36
N LEU A 54 18.17 -6.91 0.12
CA LEU A 54 17.87 -6.85 1.55
C LEU A 54 17.26 -8.15 2.08
N THR A 55 17.62 -8.51 3.32
CA THR A 55 16.95 -9.60 4.04
C THR A 55 15.52 -9.22 4.43
N SER A 56 14.66 -10.22 4.67
CA SER A 56 13.28 -9.99 5.11
C SER A 56 13.18 -9.14 6.38
N LYS A 57 14.15 -9.29 7.31
CA LYS A 57 14.24 -8.48 8.54
C LYS A 57 14.58 -7.03 8.21
N GLN A 58 15.62 -6.79 7.40
CA GLN A 58 16.03 -5.45 6.97
C GLN A 58 14.90 -4.73 6.22
N LYS A 59 14.22 -5.45 5.32
CA LYS A 59 13.08 -4.92 4.57
C LYS A 59 11.98 -4.42 5.51
N LYS A 60 11.59 -5.24 6.50
CA LYS A 60 10.59 -4.85 7.50
C LYS A 60 11.06 -3.66 8.34
N THR A 61 12.31 -3.65 8.82
CA THR A 61 12.86 -2.54 9.63
C THR A 61 12.80 -1.21 8.89
N ILE A 62 13.29 -1.17 7.64
CA ILE A 62 13.25 0.05 6.82
C ILE A 62 11.80 0.46 6.53
N GLY A 63 10.94 -0.51 6.23
CA GLY A 63 9.52 -0.27 5.96
C GLY A 63 8.78 0.37 7.16
N PHE A 64 8.92 -0.20 8.36
CA PHE A 64 8.28 0.33 9.56
C PHE A 64 8.87 1.67 10.00
N TRP A 65 10.17 1.89 9.83
CA TRP A 65 10.79 3.19 10.08
C TRP A 65 10.16 4.29 9.21
N LEU A 66 10.05 4.06 7.90
CA LEU A 66 9.42 5.04 6.99
C LEU A 66 7.93 5.23 7.26
N LEU A 67 7.20 4.18 7.61
CA LEU A 67 5.80 4.30 8.04
C LEU A 67 5.68 5.09 9.35
N GLY A 68 6.62 4.93 10.28
CA GLY A 68 6.73 5.75 11.49
C GLY A 68 6.94 7.22 11.15
N CYS A 69 7.89 7.54 10.27
CA CYS A 69 8.10 8.91 9.78
C CYS A 69 6.84 9.46 9.09
N ALA A 70 6.13 8.67 8.28
CA ALA A 70 4.87 9.08 7.68
C ALA A 70 3.81 9.41 8.75
N GLY A 71 3.69 8.59 9.80
CA GLY A 71 2.81 8.84 10.93
C GLY A 71 3.17 10.13 11.69
N MET A 72 4.47 10.42 11.86
CA MET A 72 4.90 11.67 12.47
C MET A 72 4.55 12.89 11.60
N VAL A 73 4.75 12.82 10.27
CA VAL A 73 4.34 13.89 9.34
C VAL A 73 2.83 14.09 9.36
N TYR A 74 2.04 13.01 9.41
CA TYR A 74 0.58 13.10 9.60
C TYR A 74 0.24 13.88 10.87
N GLY A 75 0.88 13.54 11.99
CA GLY A 75 0.71 14.26 13.26
C GLY A 75 1.13 15.73 13.16
N ALA A 76 2.23 16.04 12.46
CA ALA A 76 2.66 17.41 12.23
C ALA A 76 1.63 18.23 11.45
N VAL A 77 1.03 17.64 10.42
CA VAL A 77 -0.03 18.28 9.63
C VAL A 77 -1.26 18.54 10.50
N ALA A 78 -1.69 17.58 11.34
CA ALA A 78 -2.81 17.78 12.26
C ALA A 78 -2.52 18.89 13.28
N LEU A 79 -1.35 18.84 13.93
CA LEU A 79 -0.90 19.85 14.88
C LEU A 79 -0.76 21.23 14.24
N GLY A 80 -0.19 21.32 13.04
CA GLY A 80 -0.04 22.59 12.32
C GLY A 80 -1.37 23.19 11.89
N GLY A 81 -2.36 22.35 11.57
CA GLY A 81 -3.74 22.78 11.38
C GLY A 81 -4.32 23.42 12.64
N LEU A 82 -4.14 22.79 13.80
CA LEU A 82 -4.57 23.33 15.09
C LEU A 82 -3.84 24.63 15.44
N THR A 83 -2.51 24.67 15.38
CA THR A 83 -1.69 25.86 15.64
C THR A 83 -2.14 27.05 14.79
N ARG A 84 -2.59 26.81 13.56
CA ARG A 84 -3.11 27.85 12.67
C ARG A 84 -4.55 28.25 13.01
N LEU A 85 -5.42 27.30 13.31
CA LEU A 85 -6.83 27.54 13.69
C LEU A 85 -6.98 28.21 15.06
N THR A 86 -5.99 28.07 15.94
CA THR A 86 -5.89 28.79 17.23
C THR A 86 -5.05 30.06 17.13
N GLU A 87 -4.75 30.53 15.90
CA GLU A 87 -3.95 31.73 15.60
C GLU A 87 -2.58 31.78 16.29
N SER A 88 -2.07 30.62 16.67
CA SER A 88 -0.87 30.48 17.49
C SER A 88 0.43 30.49 16.69
N GLY A 89 0.37 30.35 15.35
CA GLY A 89 1.54 30.12 14.49
C GLY A 89 2.52 31.31 14.31
N LEU A 90 2.29 32.43 15.00
CA LEU A 90 3.15 33.63 15.01
C LEU A 90 3.35 34.16 16.46
N SER A 91 3.27 33.27 17.44
CA SER A 91 3.52 33.56 18.86
C SER A 91 5.00 33.56 19.22
N MET A 92 5.83 32.77 18.52
CA MET A 92 7.28 32.68 18.72
C MET A 92 8.06 33.42 17.64
N VAL A 93 8.61 34.59 17.96
CA VAL A 93 9.34 35.43 16.99
C VAL A 93 10.68 34.81 16.57
N GLN A 94 11.43 34.24 17.52
CA GLN A 94 12.76 33.71 17.26
C GLN A 94 12.70 32.33 16.61
N TRP A 95 13.52 32.13 15.57
CA TRP A 95 13.62 30.87 14.83
C TRP A 95 15.07 30.36 14.85
N ASP A 96 15.60 30.01 16.02
CA ASP A 96 16.91 29.33 16.11
C ASP A 96 16.75 27.83 16.01
N LEU A 97 17.67 27.12 15.34
CA LEU A 97 17.58 25.66 15.19
C LEU A 97 17.68 24.92 16.54
N ILE A 98 18.55 25.40 17.44
CA ILE A 98 18.88 24.73 18.72
C ILE A 98 18.52 25.60 19.94
N ARG A 99 18.85 26.90 19.92
CA ARG A 99 18.72 27.78 21.10
C ARG A 99 17.28 27.85 21.64
N THR A 100 16.30 27.94 20.74
CA THR A 100 14.86 27.99 21.08
C THR A 100 14.25 26.61 21.38
N MET A 101 15.05 25.57 21.58
CA MET A 101 14.53 24.27 22.04
C MET A 101 14.06 24.31 23.50
N LYS A 102 14.56 25.23 24.33
CA LYS A 102 14.13 25.39 25.72
C LYS A 102 13.01 26.44 25.77
N PRO A 103 11.78 26.09 26.18
CA PRO A 103 10.71 27.07 26.36
C PRO A 103 10.97 27.90 27.63
N PRO A 104 10.31 29.07 27.79
CA PRO A 104 10.31 29.81 29.04
C PRO A 104 9.85 28.92 30.21
N ILE A 105 10.64 28.86 31.28
CA ILE A 105 10.37 27.95 32.42
C ILE A 105 9.94 28.76 33.64
N THR A 106 10.66 29.85 33.92
CA THR A 106 10.36 30.68 35.09
C THR A 106 9.23 31.66 34.77
N GLN A 107 8.52 32.11 35.81
CA GLN A 107 7.49 33.13 35.66
C GLN A 107 8.05 34.43 35.09
N LYS A 108 9.31 34.77 35.45
CA LYS A 108 10.04 35.91 34.90
C LYS A 108 10.29 35.76 33.40
N ASP A 109 10.75 34.58 32.94
CA ASP A 109 10.96 34.32 31.50
C ASP A 109 9.65 34.53 30.72
N TRP A 110 8.53 34.09 31.29
CA TRP A 110 7.20 34.25 30.69
C TRP A 110 6.76 35.70 30.63
N GLU A 111 7.04 36.50 31.66
CA GLU A 111 6.73 37.92 31.69
C GLU A 111 7.57 38.72 30.69
N GLU A 112 8.85 38.37 30.51
CA GLU A 112 9.74 38.98 29.51
C GLU A 112 9.26 38.71 28.08
N GLU A 113 8.95 37.44 27.75
CA GLU A 113 8.39 37.08 26.44
C GLU A 113 7.02 37.73 26.20
N PHE A 114 6.15 37.73 27.20
CA PHE A 114 4.82 38.34 27.13
C PHE A 114 4.88 39.86 26.93
N ALA A 115 5.80 40.55 27.63
CA ALA A 115 6.01 42.00 27.49
C ALA A 115 6.46 42.40 26.07
N SER A 116 7.13 41.51 25.33
CA SER A 116 7.49 41.74 23.93
C SER A 116 6.28 41.72 22.98
N LYS A 117 5.24 40.94 23.34
CA LYS A 117 4.06 40.69 22.50
C LYS A 117 2.91 41.66 22.80
N THR A 118 2.68 42.02 24.06
CA THR A 118 1.54 42.84 24.51
C THR A 118 1.50 44.27 24.00
N LYS A 119 2.52 44.75 23.28
CA LYS A 119 2.48 46.08 22.65
C LYS A 119 1.33 46.24 21.64
N HIS A 120 0.71 45.14 21.19
CA HIS A 120 -0.33 45.17 20.15
C HIS A 120 -1.62 44.38 20.47
N ASP A 121 -1.63 43.51 21.49
CA ASP A 121 -2.77 42.60 21.75
C ASP A 121 -3.28 42.71 23.20
N GLU A 122 -4.61 42.84 23.37
CA GLU A 122 -5.32 42.67 24.65
C GLU A 122 -5.47 41.17 24.97
N MET A 123 -4.41 40.52 25.45
CA MET A 123 -4.43 39.08 25.78
C MET A 123 -3.87 38.85 27.17
N THR A 124 -4.42 37.89 27.92
CA THR A 124 -3.88 37.49 29.23
C THR A 124 -2.64 36.61 29.10
N LEU A 125 -1.79 36.58 30.14
CA LEU A 125 -0.62 35.70 30.16
C LEU A 125 -0.99 34.21 29.98
N LYS A 126 -2.16 33.79 30.48
CA LYS A 126 -2.65 32.42 30.36
C LYS A 126 -2.97 32.06 28.90
N GLU A 127 -3.61 32.96 28.18
CA GLU A 127 -3.89 32.81 26.75
C GLU A 127 -2.60 32.81 25.94
N PHE A 128 -1.66 33.71 26.27
CA PHE A 128 -0.34 33.74 25.63
C PHE A 128 0.41 32.41 25.80
N LYS A 129 0.45 31.86 27.03
CA LYS A 129 1.06 30.57 27.31
C LYS A 129 0.45 29.46 26.45
N PHE A 130 -0.86 29.43 26.28
CA PHE A 130 -1.53 28.42 25.46
C PHE A 130 -1.10 28.49 24.00
N ILE A 131 -1.15 29.67 23.37
CA ILE A 131 -0.75 29.82 21.97
C ILE A 131 0.76 29.55 21.78
N PHE A 132 1.60 29.98 22.73
CA PHE A 132 3.03 29.71 22.70
C PHE A 132 3.31 28.21 22.72
N TYR A 133 2.67 27.46 23.64
CA TYR A 133 2.88 26.01 23.73
C TYR A 133 2.39 25.27 22.48
N MET A 134 1.32 25.73 21.84
CA MET A 134 0.85 25.13 20.58
C MET A 134 1.86 25.29 19.45
N GLU A 135 2.45 26.48 19.30
CA GLU A 135 3.49 26.70 18.30
C GLU A 135 4.79 25.97 18.66
N TYR A 136 5.21 26.03 19.91
CA TYR A 136 6.38 25.32 20.42
C TYR A 136 6.27 23.82 20.15
N LEU A 137 5.13 23.20 20.47
CA LEU A 137 4.88 21.78 20.23
C LEU A 137 4.98 21.45 18.73
N HIS A 138 4.37 22.26 17.86
CA HIS A 138 4.44 22.06 16.41
C HIS A 138 5.89 22.16 15.89
N ARG A 139 6.65 23.17 16.33
CA ARG A 139 8.07 23.35 15.96
C ARG A 139 8.96 22.21 16.47
N MET A 140 8.78 21.77 17.72
CA MET A 140 9.53 20.65 18.28
C MET A 140 9.20 19.34 17.56
N TRP A 141 7.93 19.13 17.21
CA TRP A 141 7.51 17.96 16.44
C TRP A 141 8.18 17.92 15.05
N GLY A 142 8.26 19.07 14.37
CA GLY A 142 9.01 19.22 13.12
C GLY A 142 10.49 18.84 13.27
N ARG A 143 11.16 19.30 14.34
CA ARG A 143 12.56 18.94 14.64
C ARG A 143 12.71 17.44 14.95
N ALA A 144 11.77 16.85 15.69
CA ALA A 144 11.75 15.44 16.00
C ALA A 144 11.65 14.57 14.73
N ILE A 145 10.83 14.98 13.75
CA ILE A 145 10.77 14.33 12.42
C ILE A 145 12.13 14.41 11.73
N GLY A 146 12.77 15.59 11.77
CA GLY A 146 14.15 15.81 11.31
C GLY A 146 15.11 14.74 11.80
N ILE A 147 15.17 14.55 13.13
CA ILE A 147 16.06 13.59 13.79
C ILE A 147 15.66 12.14 13.46
N ALA A 148 14.38 11.82 13.60
CA ALA A 148 13.85 10.47 13.40
C ALA A 148 14.00 9.97 11.96
N PHE A 149 14.07 10.87 10.99
CA PHE A 149 14.35 10.53 9.60
C PHE A 149 15.84 10.62 9.25
N LEU A 150 16.51 11.75 9.49
CA LEU A 150 17.86 11.96 8.98
C LEU A 150 18.89 11.02 9.62
N LEU A 151 18.80 10.74 10.92
CA LEU A 151 19.77 9.86 11.60
C LEU A 151 19.67 8.40 11.10
N PRO A 152 18.50 7.73 11.07
CA PRO A 152 18.44 6.38 10.52
C PRO A 152 18.69 6.35 9.01
N CYS A 153 18.32 7.40 8.27
CA CYS A 153 18.62 7.51 6.84
C CYS A 153 20.13 7.49 6.60
N ALA A 154 20.89 8.34 7.31
CA ALA A 154 22.36 8.37 7.23
C ALA A 154 22.97 7.02 7.62
N TYR A 155 22.49 6.42 8.72
CA TYR A 155 22.96 5.10 9.17
C TYR A 155 22.76 4.01 8.09
N PHE A 156 21.56 3.90 7.52
CA PHE A 156 21.28 2.89 6.48
C PHE A 156 22.02 3.16 5.17
N TRP A 157 22.25 4.42 4.84
CA TRP A 157 23.04 4.82 3.67
C TRP A 157 24.50 4.39 3.80
N ILE A 158 25.14 4.70 4.95
CA ILE A 158 26.53 4.34 5.25
C ILE A 158 26.69 2.82 5.31
N LYS A 159 25.72 2.09 5.87
CA LYS A 159 25.72 0.62 5.92
C LYS A 159 25.42 -0.05 4.56
N GLY A 160 25.29 0.71 3.47
CA GLY A 160 25.09 0.16 2.13
C GLY A 160 23.73 -0.54 1.94
N ARG A 161 22.73 -0.24 2.79
CA ARG A 161 21.42 -0.90 2.75
C ARG A 161 20.45 -0.29 1.72
N PHE A 162 20.88 0.72 0.98
CA PHE A 162 20.07 1.36 -0.04
C PHE A 162 20.57 1.04 -1.45
N THR A 163 19.66 0.49 -2.26
CA THR A 163 19.87 0.38 -3.70
C THR A 163 19.92 1.77 -4.35
N LYS A 164 20.46 1.89 -5.57
CA LYS A 164 20.51 3.17 -6.31
C LYS A 164 19.16 3.93 -6.36
N PRO A 165 18.01 3.31 -6.69
CA PRO A 165 16.73 4.03 -6.67
C PRO A 165 16.30 4.43 -5.26
N MET A 166 16.64 3.63 -4.24
CA MET A 166 16.35 3.97 -2.85
C MET A 166 17.18 5.18 -2.40
N LYS A 167 18.45 5.27 -2.79
CA LYS A 167 19.30 6.45 -2.54
C LYS A 167 18.69 7.72 -3.13
N ILE A 168 18.21 7.68 -4.37
CA ILE A 168 17.53 8.83 -5.00
C ILE A 168 16.28 9.22 -4.20
N ARG A 169 15.44 8.25 -3.81
CA ARG A 169 14.25 8.53 -2.99
C ARG A 169 14.58 9.18 -1.65
N MET A 170 15.58 8.64 -0.94
CA MET A 170 16.00 9.20 0.35
C MET A 170 16.59 10.61 0.20
N ALA A 171 17.32 10.88 -0.89
CA ALA A 171 17.79 12.24 -1.20
C ALA A 171 16.61 13.20 -1.46
N VAL A 172 15.61 12.77 -2.25
CA VAL A 172 14.38 13.56 -2.49
C VAL A 172 13.61 13.81 -1.19
N SER A 173 13.41 12.79 -0.36
CA SER A 173 12.74 12.96 0.95
C SER A 173 13.51 13.89 1.88
N SER A 174 14.85 13.82 1.89
CA SER A 174 15.69 14.74 2.66
C SER A 174 15.54 16.18 2.16
N ALA A 175 15.55 16.39 0.84
CA ALA A 175 15.34 17.70 0.25
C ALA A 175 13.95 18.27 0.58
N LEU A 176 12.89 17.45 0.49
CA LEU A 176 11.53 17.84 0.87
C LEU A 176 11.44 18.23 2.36
N LEU A 177 12.07 17.47 3.25
CA LEU A 177 12.08 17.74 4.69
C LEU A 177 12.85 19.02 5.05
N LEU A 178 14.00 19.26 4.43
CA LEU A 178 14.74 20.52 4.63
C LEU A 178 13.98 21.71 4.05
N THR A 179 13.32 21.53 2.91
CA THR A 179 12.47 22.55 2.29
C THR A 179 11.26 22.87 3.18
N GLN A 180 10.68 21.88 3.88
CA GLN A 180 9.63 22.13 4.88
C GLN A 180 10.09 23.09 5.97
N GLY A 181 11.28 22.85 6.54
CA GLY A 181 11.87 23.74 7.54
C GLY A 181 12.13 25.14 6.98
N GLY A 182 12.70 25.24 5.77
CA GLY A 182 12.96 26.51 5.10
C GLY A 182 11.68 27.31 4.79
N ILE A 183 10.62 26.65 4.34
CA ILE A 183 9.32 27.30 4.10
C ILE A 183 8.66 27.70 5.43
N GLY A 184 8.74 26.87 6.47
CA GLY A 184 8.24 27.22 7.80
C GLY A 184 8.91 28.49 8.35
N TRP A 185 10.24 28.58 8.23
CA TRP A 185 10.99 29.80 8.54
C TRP A 185 10.52 31.00 7.70
N TRP A 186 10.34 30.80 6.39
CA TRP A 186 9.86 31.85 5.49
C TRP A 186 8.46 32.35 5.86
N MET A 187 7.55 31.45 6.24
CA MET A 187 6.20 31.78 6.71
C MET A 187 6.23 32.68 7.95
N VAL A 188 7.04 32.35 8.96
CA VAL A 188 7.16 33.14 10.19
C VAL A 188 7.78 34.51 9.88
N LYS A 189 8.93 34.55 9.21
CA LYS A 189 9.63 35.80 8.87
C LYS A 189 8.73 36.77 8.11
N SER A 190 8.03 36.25 7.11
CA SER A 190 7.20 37.08 6.23
C SER A 190 5.82 37.39 6.78
N GLY A 191 5.31 36.62 7.75
CA GLY A 191 4.08 36.93 8.48
C GLY A 191 4.26 38.05 9.50
N LEU A 192 5.46 38.17 10.09
CA LEU A 192 5.81 39.20 11.07
C LEU A 192 6.28 40.51 10.47
N ASP A 193 6.72 40.51 9.20
CA ASP A 193 7.15 41.72 8.49
C ASP A 193 5.94 42.49 7.93
N PRO A 194 5.64 43.70 8.41
CA PRO A 194 4.49 44.49 7.94
C PRO A 194 4.53 44.83 6.45
N SER A 195 5.69 44.79 5.81
CA SER A 195 5.83 45.04 4.37
C SER A 195 5.48 43.81 3.51
N ASN A 196 5.49 42.61 4.10
CA ASN A 196 5.42 41.33 3.40
C ASN A 196 4.29 40.41 3.90
N ASN A 197 3.53 40.85 4.91
CA ASN A 197 2.36 40.16 5.41
C ASN A 197 1.17 40.34 4.45
N SER A 198 0.19 39.43 4.51
CA SER A 198 -0.97 39.49 3.59
C SER A 198 -2.00 40.55 3.99
N ASN A 199 -1.88 41.11 5.19
CA ASN A 199 -2.75 42.15 5.71
C ASN A 199 -1.90 43.12 6.55
N LYS A 200 -1.87 44.39 6.17
CA LYS A 200 -1.06 45.42 6.86
C LYS A 200 -1.42 45.54 8.33
N ASP A 201 -2.67 45.28 8.68
CA ASP A 201 -3.19 45.50 10.03
C ASP A 201 -3.01 44.26 10.93
N ILE A 202 -2.96 43.05 10.35
CA ILE A 202 -2.90 41.79 11.10
C ILE A 202 -1.79 40.90 10.52
N PRO A 203 -0.73 40.60 11.30
CA PRO A 203 0.32 39.65 10.93
C PRO A 203 -0.28 38.32 10.47
N ARG A 204 -0.27 38.08 9.14
CA ARG A 204 -0.84 36.88 8.53
C ARG A 204 0.08 36.36 7.43
N VAL A 205 0.16 35.04 7.38
CA VAL A 205 0.92 34.33 6.35
C VAL A 205 0.08 34.23 5.09
N SER A 206 0.66 34.61 3.95
CA SER A 206 0.02 34.46 2.65
C SER A 206 -0.47 33.04 2.39
N GLN A 207 -1.66 32.92 1.80
CA GLN A 207 -2.27 31.65 1.38
C GLN A 207 -1.37 30.83 0.46
N TYR A 208 -0.53 31.48 -0.35
CA TYR A 208 0.43 30.78 -1.22
C TYR A 208 1.51 30.07 -0.42
N ARG A 209 2.06 30.73 0.61
CA ARG A 209 3.12 30.14 1.46
C ARG A 209 2.55 28.98 2.27
N LEU A 210 1.35 29.15 2.81
CA LEU A 210 0.64 28.10 3.52
C LEU A 210 0.32 26.90 2.63
N ALA A 211 -0.25 27.11 1.44
CA ALA A 211 -0.55 26.03 0.51
C ALA A 211 0.71 25.30 0.06
N THR A 212 1.82 26.01 -0.15
CA THR A 212 3.12 25.41 -0.49
C THR A 212 3.65 24.56 0.67
N HIS A 213 3.58 25.06 1.90
CA HIS A 213 3.99 24.33 3.09
C HIS A 213 3.16 23.05 3.27
N LEU A 214 1.83 23.14 3.21
CA LEU A 214 0.96 21.97 3.30
C LEU A 214 1.18 20.99 2.15
N GLY A 215 1.34 21.48 0.92
CA GLY A 215 1.57 20.67 -0.27
C GLY A 215 2.86 19.84 -0.20
N ILE A 216 3.96 20.45 0.24
CA ILE A 216 5.22 19.73 0.41
C ILE A 216 5.13 18.74 1.58
N ALA A 217 4.39 19.05 2.65
CA ALA A 217 4.12 18.09 3.73
C ALA A 217 3.32 16.87 3.21
N PHE A 218 2.33 17.08 2.35
CA PHE A 218 1.56 16.01 1.70
C PHE A 218 2.44 15.17 0.75
N LEU A 219 3.36 15.80 0.01
CA LEU A 219 4.32 15.09 -0.85
C LEU A 219 5.30 14.25 -0.03
N LEU A 220 5.85 14.81 1.05
CA LEU A 220 6.75 14.10 1.95
C LEU A 220 6.05 12.91 2.63
N PHE A 221 4.84 13.14 3.14
CA PHE A 221 3.98 12.08 3.67
C PHE A 221 3.76 10.98 2.63
N SER A 222 3.38 11.37 1.41
CA SER A 222 3.12 10.43 0.32
C SER A 222 4.34 9.59 -0.02
N GLU A 223 5.53 10.18 -0.06
CA GLU A 223 6.77 9.47 -0.35
C GLU A 223 7.18 8.50 0.77
N PHE A 224 7.08 8.90 2.03
CA PHE A 224 7.33 8.02 3.18
C PHE A 224 6.32 6.88 3.26
N PHE A 225 5.04 7.20 3.14
CA PHE A 225 3.97 6.21 3.22
C PHE A 225 4.05 5.22 2.06
N TRP A 226 4.21 5.71 0.82
CA TRP A 226 4.36 4.87 -0.37
C TRP A 226 5.60 3.97 -0.29
N THR A 227 6.75 4.53 0.08
CA THR A 227 7.99 3.75 0.19
C THR A 227 7.89 2.75 1.34
N GLY A 228 7.40 3.15 2.51
CA GLY A 228 7.18 2.25 3.64
C GLY A 228 6.26 1.08 3.30
N LEU A 229 5.14 1.33 2.62
CA LEU A 229 4.24 0.27 2.17
C LEU A 229 4.87 -0.66 1.12
N ASN A 230 5.75 -0.18 0.22
CA ASN A 230 6.48 -1.06 -0.72
C ASN A 230 7.37 -2.08 0.02
N PHE A 231 7.90 -1.68 1.19
CA PHE A 231 8.74 -2.53 2.00
C PHE A 231 7.92 -3.53 2.83
N VAL A 232 6.80 -3.10 3.41
CA VAL A 232 5.99 -3.94 4.31
C VAL A 232 4.99 -4.84 3.57
N LEU A 233 4.37 -4.36 2.50
CA LEU A 233 3.35 -5.11 1.78
C LEU A 233 3.98 -6.19 0.89
N LYS A 234 3.41 -7.40 0.98
CA LYS A 234 3.69 -8.47 0.01
C LYS A 234 2.97 -8.16 -1.31
N PRO A 235 3.63 -8.35 -2.47
CA PRO A 235 2.97 -8.24 -3.77
C PRO A 235 1.72 -9.11 -3.83
N VAL A 236 0.65 -8.55 -4.39
CA VAL A 236 -0.63 -9.24 -4.54
C VAL A 236 -0.85 -9.57 -6.01
N ASP A 237 -1.26 -10.80 -6.26
CA ASP A 237 -1.58 -11.28 -7.59
C ASP A 237 -2.87 -10.63 -8.12
N HIS A 238 -2.81 -10.05 -9.32
CA HIS A 238 -3.95 -9.49 -10.04
C HIS A 238 -4.06 -10.01 -11.49
N SER A 239 -3.38 -11.10 -11.90
CA SER A 239 -3.46 -11.58 -13.32
C SER A 239 -4.87 -11.93 -13.73
N ASN A 240 -5.65 -12.43 -12.78
CA ASN A 240 -6.99 -12.95 -13.05
C ASN A 240 -8.06 -11.84 -13.03
N VAL A 241 -7.66 -10.57 -12.95
CA VAL A 241 -8.57 -9.43 -12.88
C VAL A 241 -8.77 -8.83 -14.28
N PRO A 242 -9.90 -9.08 -14.96
CA PRO A 242 -10.15 -8.52 -16.29
C PRO A 242 -10.27 -7.00 -16.24
N LYS A 243 -9.88 -6.31 -17.32
CA LYS A 243 -9.98 -4.83 -17.46
C LYS A 243 -9.27 -4.02 -16.36
N LEU A 244 -8.27 -4.61 -15.69
CA LEU A 244 -7.51 -3.97 -14.60
C LEU A 244 -6.92 -2.60 -14.99
N GLY A 245 -6.51 -2.40 -16.24
CA GLY A 245 -5.94 -1.12 -16.69
C GLY A 245 -6.86 0.10 -16.52
N ARG A 246 -8.18 -0.05 -16.75
CA ARG A 246 -9.15 1.04 -16.55
C ARG A 246 -9.31 1.37 -15.06
N PHE A 247 -9.36 0.34 -14.22
CA PHE A 247 -9.43 0.49 -12.77
C PHE A 247 -8.17 1.19 -12.21
N ILE A 248 -6.99 0.81 -12.70
CA ILE A 248 -5.72 1.46 -12.34
C ILE A 248 -5.73 2.94 -12.72
N GLY A 249 -6.18 3.26 -13.93
CA GLY A 249 -6.30 4.64 -14.39
C GLY A 249 -7.18 5.47 -13.45
N LEU A 250 -8.37 4.97 -13.13
CA LEU A 250 -9.29 5.62 -12.20
C LEU A 250 -8.72 5.78 -10.80
N ALA A 251 -8.06 4.75 -10.25
CA ALA A 251 -7.43 4.84 -8.93
C ALA A 251 -6.32 5.91 -8.88
N HIS A 252 -5.52 6.04 -9.94
CA HIS A 252 -4.53 7.12 -10.04
C HIS A 252 -5.18 8.49 -10.21
N THR A 253 -6.26 8.60 -10.97
CA THR A 253 -7.04 9.85 -11.10
C THR A 253 -7.63 10.25 -9.75
N SER A 254 -8.23 9.32 -9.00
CA SER A 254 -8.72 9.58 -7.63
C SER A 254 -7.60 10.13 -6.73
N LYS A 255 -6.41 9.51 -6.75
CA LYS A 255 -5.26 9.97 -5.95
C LYS A 255 -4.87 11.40 -6.31
N ALA A 256 -4.76 11.71 -7.60
CA ALA A 256 -4.41 13.05 -8.06
C ALA A 256 -5.48 14.08 -7.64
N LEU A 257 -6.76 13.76 -7.83
CA LEU A 257 -7.87 14.64 -7.46
C LEU A 257 -7.94 14.89 -5.95
N VAL A 258 -7.69 13.87 -5.11
CA VAL A 258 -7.59 14.05 -3.65
C VAL A 258 -6.48 15.05 -3.30
N PHE A 259 -5.28 14.89 -3.87
CA PHE A 259 -4.17 15.81 -3.64
C PHE A 259 -4.50 17.24 -4.07
N PHE A 260 -4.99 17.44 -5.30
CA PHE A 260 -5.30 18.78 -5.79
C PHE A 260 -6.48 19.43 -5.04
N THR A 261 -7.50 18.66 -4.65
CA THR A 261 -8.61 19.19 -3.84
C THR A 261 -8.11 19.65 -2.47
N ALA A 262 -7.17 18.93 -1.87
CA ALA A 262 -6.52 19.37 -0.63
C ALA A 262 -5.71 20.65 -0.82
N MET A 263 -5.03 20.84 -1.96
CA MET A 263 -4.30 22.08 -2.25
C MET A 263 -5.24 23.28 -2.40
N VAL A 264 -6.38 23.12 -3.07
CA VAL A 264 -7.40 24.19 -3.11
C VAL A 264 -8.01 24.42 -1.74
N GLY A 265 -8.20 23.36 -0.92
CA GLY A 265 -8.59 23.50 0.48
C GLY A 265 -7.58 24.29 1.32
N ALA A 266 -6.28 24.19 1.03
CA ALA A 266 -5.24 24.99 1.68
C ALA A 266 -5.38 26.49 1.35
N LEU A 267 -5.79 26.82 0.12
CA LEU A 267 -6.10 28.19 -0.29
C LEU A 267 -7.38 28.69 0.40
N VAL A 268 -8.44 27.86 0.46
CA VAL A 268 -9.68 28.19 1.20
C VAL A 268 -9.35 28.54 2.64
N ALA A 269 -8.54 27.69 3.27
CA ALA A 269 -8.09 27.93 4.62
C ALA A 269 -7.31 29.24 4.65
N GLY A 270 -6.23 29.41 3.86
CA GLY A 270 -5.37 30.61 3.87
C GLY A 270 -6.06 31.95 3.62
N LEU A 271 -7.18 31.96 2.90
CA LEU A 271 -8.01 33.15 2.63
C LEU A 271 -9.16 33.35 3.64
N ASP A 272 -9.28 32.48 4.64
CA ASP A 272 -10.43 32.37 5.55
C ASP A 272 -11.77 32.23 4.80
N ALA A 273 -11.72 31.68 3.58
CA ALA A 273 -12.87 31.50 2.70
C ALA A 273 -13.86 30.43 3.20
N GLY A 274 -13.51 29.71 4.27
CA GLY A 274 -14.42 28.85 5.01
C GLY A 274 -15.56 29.62 5.69
N LEU A 275 -15.37 30.91 5.96
CA LEU A 275 -16.37 31.83 6.55
C LEU A 275 -17.23 32.53 5.49
N VAL A 276 -17.08 32.15 4.21
CA VAL A 276 -17.80 32.74 3.08
C VAL A 276 -18.87 31.77 2.59
N TYR A 277 -20.11 32.25 2.50
CA TYR A 277 -21.31 31.48 2.10
C TYR A 277 -21.49 30.18 2.90
N ASN A 278 -21.72 30.27 4.22
CA ASN A 278 -21.90 29.15 5.15
C ASN A 278 -23.24 28.37 5.00
N SER A 279 -23.73 28.26 3.77
CA SER A 279 -24.88 27.43 3.37
C SER A 279 -24.44 26.31 2.42
N TRP A 280 -25.22 25.24 2.38
CA TRP A 280 -25.02 24.11 1.48
C TRP A 280 -26.38 23.53 1.05
N PRO A 281 -26.57 23.10 -0.21
CA PRO A 281 -25.58 23.05 -1.30
C PRO A 281 -25.38 24.37 -2.05
N LYS A 282 -26.30 25.34 -1.88
CA LYS A 282 -26.26 26.65 -2.53
C LYS A 282 -25.31 27.62 -1.82
N PHE A 283 -24.90 28.67 -2.52
CA PHE A 283 -24.17 29.82 -1.99
C PHE A 283 -25.19 30.91 -1.61
N ALA A 284 -25.61 30.90 -0.35
CA ALA A 284 -26.87 31.49 0.12
C ALA A 284 -28.05 31.00 -0.74
N ASP A 285 -28.78 31.92 -1.37
CA ASP A 285 -29.94 31.58 -2.19
C ASP A 285 -29.59 31.23 -3.65
N LYS A 286 -28.31 31.39 -4.04
CA LYS A 286 -27.85 31.27 -5.44
C LYS A 286 -26.99 30.03 -5.66
N TRP A 287 -27.08 29.44 -6.85
CA TRP A 287 -26.20 28.32 -7.25
C TRP A 287 -24.81 28.79 -7.67
N LEU A 288 -24.74 29.98 -8.26
CA LEU A 288 -23.50 30.66 -8.60
C LEU A 288 -23.36 31.87 -7.67
N PRO A 289 -22.33 31.94 -6.83
CA PRO A 289 -22.13 33.10 -5.98
C PRO A 289 -21.80 34.33 -6.82
N GLU A 290 -22.11 35.50 -6.27
CA GLU A 290 -21.80 36.77 -6.92
C GLU A 290 -20.31 37.11 -6.75
N ASN A 291 -19.82 38.07 -7.53
CA ASN A 291 -18.47 38.62 -7.36
C ASN A 291 -17.32 37.61 -7.50
N MET A 292 -17.52 36.46 -8.17
CA MET A 292 -16.45 35.49 -8.39
C MET A 292 -15.29 36.03 -9.24
N LEU A 293 -15.57 36.94 -10.18
CA LEU A 293 -14.56 37.51 -11.08
C LEU A 293 -14.32 39.00 -10.79
N SER A 294 -14.47 39.41 -9.53
CA SER A 294 -14.39 40.82 -9.12
C SER A 294 -12.96 41.38 -9.15
N GLN A 295 -11.93 40.54 -8.96
CA GLN A 295 -10.54 41.00 -8.97
C GLN A 295 -9.99 41.10 -10.39
N SER A 296 -9.14 42.11 -10.62
CA SER A 296 -8.41 42.32 -11.87
C SER A 296 -6.90 42.14 -11.64
N PRO A 297 -6.17 41.42 -12.53
CA PRO A 297 -6.66 40.62 -13.65
C PRO A 297 -7.48 39.40 -13.21
N SER A 298 -8.40 38.94 -14.08
CA SER A 298 -9.42 37.94 -13.74
C SER A 298 -8.87 36.60 -13.23
N TRP A 299 -7.64 36.23 -13.62
CA TRP A 299 -6.98 35.00 -13.18
C TRP A 299 -6.65 35.00 -11.67
N ARG A 300 -6.48 36.17 -11.03
CA ARG A 300 -6.21 36.26 -9.58
C ARG A 300 -7.36 35.72 -8.75
N ASN A 301 -8.60 35.80 -9.26
CA ASN A 301 -9.77 35.30 -8.54
C ASN A 301 -9.68 33.80 -8.21
N PHE A 302 -9.01 33.00 -9.04
CA PHE A 302 -8.90 31.56 -8.81
C PHE A 302 -7.99 31.20 -7.61
N THR A 303 -7.21 32.16 -7.09
CA THR A 303 -6.26 31.96 -5.99
C THR A 303 -6.36 32.98 -4.86
N GLU A 304 -7.02 34.12 -5.09
CA GLU A 304 -7.04 35.26 -4.17
C GLU A 304 -8.47 35.76 -3.86
N ASN A 305 -9.49 35.35 -4.63
CA ASN A 305 -10.88 35.69 -4.31
C ASN A 305 -11.48 34.60 -3.43
N PRO A 306 -11.84 34.90 -2.17
CA PRO A 306 -12.37 33.89 -1.24
C PRO A 306 -13.60 33.16 -1.79
N VAL A 307 -14.51 33.88 -2.45
CA VAL A 307 -15.74 33.31 -3.03
C VAL A 307 -15.40 32.26 -4.09
N THR A 308 -14.50 32.61 -5.00
CA THR A 308 -14.12 31.74 -6.12
C THR A 308 -13.31 30.54 -5.64
N VAL A 309 -12.38 30.74 -4.71
CA VAL A 309 -11.60 29.64 -4.13
C VAL A 309 -12.50 28.66 -3.38
N GLN A 310 -13.49 29.15 -2.63
CA GLN A 310 -14.48 28.32 -1.96
C GLN A 310 -15.37 27.57 -2.96
N PHE A 311 -15.80 28.24 -4.03
CA PHE A 311 -16.55 27.61 -5.12
C PHE A 311 -15.75 26.49 -5.80
N LEU A 312 -14.48 26.74 -6.12
CA LEU A 312 -13.58 25.76 -6.72
C LEU A 312 -13.38 24.55 -5.81
N HIS A 313 -13.13 24.78 -4.51
CA HIS A 313 -12.92 23.70 -3.55
C HIS A 313 -14.13 22.77 -3.47
N ARG A 314 -15.36 23.32 -3.34
CA ARG A 314 -16.59 22.51 -3.28
C ARG A 314 -16.80 21.71 -4.57
N ASN A 315 -16.63 22.33 -5.74
CA ASN A 315 -16.81 21.64 -7.02
C ASN A 315 -15.73 20.57 -7.27
N MET A 316 -14.48 20.82 -6.87
CA MET A 316 -13.43 19.81 -6.91
C MET A 316 -13.69 18.66 -5.94
N ALA A 317 -14.25 18.93 -4.76
CA ALA A 317 -14.68 17.88 -3.83
C ALA A 317 -15.79 17.00 -4.44
N TYR A 318 -16.79 17.60 -5.10
CA TYR A 318 -17.83 16.83 -5.82
C TYR A 318 -17.24 15.98 -6.95
N LEU A 319 -16.34 16.55 -7.76
CA LEU A 319 -15.65 15.80 -8.82
C LEU A 319 -14.83 14.64 -8.26
N THR A 320 -14.11 14.88 -7.16
CA THR A 320 -13.31 13.85 -6.47
C THR A 320 -14.19 12.72 -5.95
N LEU A 321 -15.31 13.07 -5.28
CA LEU A 321 -16.27 12.09 -4.78
C LEU A 321 -16.87 11.27 -5.92
N LEU A 322 -17.28 11.91 -7.02
CA LEU A 322 -17.83 11.24 -8.21
C LEU A 322 -16.83 10.24 -8.82
N VAL A 323 -15.56 10.61 -8.95
CA VAL A 323 -14.52 9.72 -9.48
C VAL A 323 -14.22 8.58 -8.51
N ILE A 324 -14.16 8.83 -7.20
CA ILE A 324 -13.96 7.76 -6.19
C ILE A 324 -15.15 6.79 -6.19
N THR A 325 -16.39 7.29 -6.22
CA THR A 325 -17.60 6.46 -6.32
C THR A 325 -17.62 5.63 -7.60
N SER A 326 -17.24 6.24 -8.73
CA SER A 326 -17.10 5.51 -10.00
C SER A 326 -16.05 4.41 -9.93
N THR A 327 -14.90 4.69 -9.30
CA THR A 327 -13.82 3.72 -9.05
C THR A 327 -14.31 2.56 -8.18
N TRP A 328 -15.10 2.86 -7.13
CA TRP A 328 -15.69 1.85 -6.25
C TRP A 328 -16.73 0.98 -6.96
N ILE A 329 -17.66 1.57 -7.72
CA ILE A 329 -18.68 0.82 -8.49
C ILE A 329 -18.02 -0.16 -9.47
N ILE A 330 -16.98 0.29 -10.18
CA ILE A 330 -16.23 -0.54 -11.12
C ILE A 330 -15.47 -1.64 -10.37
N GLY A 331 -14.72 -1.28 -9.32
CA GLY A 331 -13.91 -2.24 -8.56
C GLY A 331 -14.74 -3.28 -7.79
N LYS A 332 -15.93 -2.94 -7.31
CA LYS A 332 -16.86 -3.86 -6.63
C LYS A 332 -17.27 -5.03 -7.53
N ARG A 333 -17.37 -4.82 -8.84
CA ARG A 333 -17.73 -5.83 -9.84
C ARG A 333 -16.55 -6.68 -10.32
N MET A 334 -15.33 -6.38 -9.85
CA MET A 334 -14.12 -7.08 -10.26
C MET A 334 -13.71 -8.13 -9.20
N PRO A 335 -13.09 -9.25 -9.58
CA PRO A 335 -12.59 -10.27 -8.65
C PRO A 335 -11.30 -9.78 -7.95
N LEU A 336 -11.41 -8.68 -7.20
CA LEU A 336 -10.28 -8.07 -6.51
C LEU A 336 -9.83 -8.92 -5.30
N PRO A 337 -8.52 -9.08 -5.09
CA PRO A 337 -7.98 -9.68 -3.87
C PRO A 337 -8.44 -8.95 -2.61
N ARG A 338 -8.53 -9.67 -1.48
CA ARG A 338 -9.05 -9.13 -0.20
C ARG A 338 -8.43 -7.80 0.20
N ARG A 339 -7.10 -7.66 0.11
CA ARG A 339 -6.40 -6.41 0.47
C ARG A 339 -6.79 -5.23 -0.42
N THR A 340 -6.89 -5.45 -1.73
CA THR A 340 -7.33 -4.44 -2.69
C THR A 340 -8.77 -4.03 -2.41
N ARG A 341 -9.64 -5.00 -2.09
CA ARG A 341 -11.04 -4.74 -1.73
C ARG A 341 -11.17 -3.93 -0.42
N ILE A 342 -10.37 -4.24 0.60
CA ILE A 342 -10.35 -3.45 1.85
C ILE A 342 -9.90 -2.02 1.57
N ALA A 343 -8.81 -1.83 0.80
CA ALA A 343 -8.34 -0.49 0.45
C ALA A 343 -9.38 0.31 -0.36
N LEU A 344 -10.07 -0.34 -1.31
CA LEU A 344 -11.13 0.26 -2.11
C LEU A 344 -12.35 0.66 -1.27
N ASN A 345 -12.78 -0.21 -0.35
CA ASN A 345 -13.89 0.07 0.56
C ASN A 345 -13.54 1.17 1.59
N GLY A 346 -12.30 1.17 2.09
CA GLY A 346 -11.81 2.24 2.96
C GLY A 346 -11.74 3.59 2.25
N LEU A 347 -11.32 3.60 0.98
CA LEU A 347 -11.27 4.82 0.16
C LEU A 347 -12.65 5.46 -0.02
N ILE A 348 -13.68 4.68 -0.38
CA ILE A 348 -15.03 5.22 -0.56
C ILE A 348 -15.63 5.70 0.77
N LEU A 349 -15.45 4.93 1.86
CA LEU A 349 -15.96 5.29 3.17
C LEU A 349 -15.36 6.62 3.64
N MET A 350 -14.03 6.73 3.59
CA MET A 350 -13.35 7.96 3.98
C MET A 350 -13.68 9.14 3.05
N ALA A 351 -13.97 8.90 1.76
CA ALA A 351 -14.36 9.98 0.85
C ALA A 351 -15.70 10.62 1.25
N TYR A 352 -16.70 9.80 1.61
CA TYR A 352 -17.98 10.30 2.12
C TYR A 352 -17.83 10.94 3.50
N THR A 353 -17.02 10.35 4.39
CA THR A 353 -16.71 10.97 5.70
C THR A 353 -16.04 12.34 5.52
N GLN A 354 -15.09 12.47 4.58
CA GLN A 354 -14.40 13.72 4.30
C GLN A 354 -15.34 14.79 3.75
N ALA A 355 -16.26 14.41 2.85
CA ALA A 355 -17.28 15.31 2.34
C ALA A 355 -18.22 15.78 3.46
N ALA A 356 -18.68 14.87 4.33
CA ALA A 356 -19.51 15.21 5.49
C ALA A 356 -18.77 16.17 6.46
N LEU A 357 -17.50 15.89 6.78
CA LEU A 357 -16.68 16.78 7.60
C LEU A 357 -16.55 18.18 6.96
N GLY A 358 -16.40 18.27 5.64
CA GLY A 358 -16.30 19.55 4.94
C GLY A 358 -17.60 20.35 4.99
N ILE A 359 -18.74 19.68 4.78
CA ILE A 359 -20.07 20.30 4.88
C ILE A 359 -20.35 20.77 6.32
N LEU A 360 -20.05 19.94 7.32
CA LEU A 360 -20.23 20.30 8.73
C LEU A 360 -19.30 21.46 9.14
N THR A 361 -18.04 21.44 8.71
CA THR A 361 -17.10 22.55 8.96
C THR A 361 -17.65 23.85 8.38
N LEU A 362 -18.25 23.80 7.20
CA LEU A 362 -18.83 24.96 6.56
C LEU A 362 -20.08 25.48 7.29
N ILE A 363 -21.08 24.63 7.54
CA ILE A 363 -22.38 25.05 8.09
C ILE A 363 -22.24 25.54 9.53
N HIS A 364 -21.27 25.01 10.28
CA HIS A 364 -21.01 25.42 11.67
C HIS A 364 -19.97 26.54 11.81
N TYR A 365 -19.68 27.30 10.74
CA TYR A 365 -18.76 28.45 10.78
C TYR A 365 -17.33 28.11 11.22
N VAL A 366 -16.79 27.01 10.67
CA VAL A 366 -15.38 26.57 10.83
C VAL A 366 -14.97 26.36 12.29
N PRO A 367 -15.69 25.54 13.09
CA PRO A 367 -15.27 25.25 14.44
C PRO A 367 -13.97 24.44 14.39
N THR A 368 -13.03 24.77 15.30
CA THR A 368 -11.64 24.28 15.25
C THR A 368 -11.55 22.75 15.21
N SER A 369 -12.41 22.05 15.96
CA SER A 369 -12.47 20.58 16.00
C SER A 369 -12.87 19.97 14.65
N LEU A 370 -13.89 20.52 13.98
CA LEU A 370 -14.32 20.04 12.67
C LEU A 370 -13.31 20.40 11.59
N ALA A 371 -12.76 21.61 11.62
CA ALA A 371 -11.75 22.05 10.66
C ALA A 371 -10.47 21.19 10.76
N ALA A 372 -9.98 20.93 11.97
CA ALA A 372 -8.83 20.05 12.21
C ALA A 372 -9.12 18.59 11.82
N SER A 373 -10.35 18.11 12.08
CA SER A 373 -10.80 16.78 11.64
C SER A 373 -10.88 16.70 10.12
N HIS A 374 -11.35 17.73 9.44
CA HIS A 374 -11.41 17.80 7.99
C HIS A 374 -10.01 17.80 7.37
N GLN A 375 -9.07 18.55 7.92
CA GLN A 375 -7.67 18.52 7.48
C GLN A 375 -7.03 17.13 7.66
N SER A 376 -7.22 16.52 8.84
CA SER A 376 -6.70 15.18 9.16
C SER A 376 -7.38 14.10 8.32
N GLY A 377 -8.68 14.23 8.08
CA GLY A 377 -9.47 13.35 7.22
C GLY A 377 -9.00 13.39 5.76
N SER A 378 -8.54 14.54 5.27
CA SER A 378 -7.92 14.67 3.94
C SER A 378 -6.66 13.81 3.81
N MET A 379 -5.80 13.82 4.85
CA MET A 379 -4.62 12.96 4.92
C MET A 379 -4.97 11.47 5.00
N ALA A 380 -6.02 11.11 5.75
CA ALA A 380 -6.51 9.74 5.82
C ALA A 380 -7.05 9.28 4.44
N LEU A 381 -7.80 10.14 3.75
CA LEU A 381 -8.30 9.87 2.41
C LEU A 381 -7.15 9.64 1.41
N LEU A 382 -6.13 10.49 1.45
CA LEU A 382 -4.92 10.32 0.63
C LEU A 382 -4.20 9.00 0.96
N SER A 383 -4.14 8.61 2.23
CA SER A 383 -3.56 7.34 2.68
C SER A 383 -4.26 6.13 2.06
N PHE A 384 -5.60 6.10 2.07
CA PHE A 384 -6.36 5.04 1.41
C PHE A 384 -6.15 5.03 -0.10
N SER A 385 -6.04 6.21 -0.73
CA SER A 385 -5.79 6.33 -2.16
C SER A 385 -4.39 5.81 -2.56
N LEU A 386 -3.36 6.15 -1.76
CA LEU A 386 -2.01 5.61 -1.91
C LEU A 386 -1.96 4.10 -1.66
N TRP A 387 -2.66 3.62 -0.64
CA TRP A 387 -2.73 2.19 -0.33
C TRP A 387 -3.42 1.39 -1.45
N LEU A 388 -4.53 1.91 -1.99
CA LEU A 388 -5.16 1.29 -3.16
C LEU A 388 -4.18 1.25 -4.34
N ALA A 389 -3.48 2.37 -4.58
CA ALA A 389 -2.54 2.50 -5.68
C ALA A 389 -1.35 1.55 -5.60
N ILE A 390 -0.79 1.35 -4.41
CA ILE A 390 0.39 0.50 -4.26
C ILE A 390 0.05 -0.99 -4.41
N VAL A 391 -1.11 -1.43 -3.93
CA VAL A 391 -1.47 -2.85 -3.89
C VAL A 391 -1.54 -3.48 -5.28
N TYR A 392 -1.99 -2.75 -6.31
CA TYR A 392 -2.00 -3.27 -7.68
C TYR A 392 -0.65 -3.08 -8.42
N ILE A 393 0.18 -2.10 -8.07
CA ILE A 393 1.48 -1.86 -8.74
C ILE A 393 2.51 -2.93 -8.36
N LEU A 394 2.45 -3.47 -7.15
CA LEU A 394 3.48 -4.37 -6.63
C LEU A 394 3.75 -5.62 -7.50
N ARG A 395 2.86 -5.96 -8.44
CA ARG A 395 3.10 -7.04 -9.40
C ARG A 395 3.91 -6.63 -10.64
N LYS A 396 3.82 -5.36 -11.10
CA LYS A 396 4.56 -4.90 -12.28
C LYS A 396 6.08 -4.90 -12.07
N ILE A 397 6.53 -4.73 -10.82
CA ILE A 397 7.97 -4.69 -10.47
C ILE A 397 8.54 -6.10 -10.32
N CYS A 398 7.73 -7.10 -9.94
CA CYS A 398 8.20 -8.48 -9.79
C CYS A 398 8.26 -9.28 -11.10
N PHE A 399 7.56 -8.87 -12.16
CA PHE A 399 7.49 -9.61 -13.44
C PHE A 399 8.43 -9.11 -14.55
N SER A 400 9.16 -8.00 -14.33
CA SER A 400 10.24 -7.53 -15.20
C SER A 400 11.61 -7.93 -14.62
N ARG A 401 11.80 -9.21 -14.32
CA ARG A 401 13.06 -9.72 -13.78
C ARG A 401 13.84 -10.43 -14.89
N CYS A 402 14.51 -9.66 -15.73
CA CYS A 402 15.80 -10.12 -16.22
C CYS A 402 16.72 -10.11 -15.00
N LYS A 403 17.16 -11.28 -14.53
CA LYS A 403 18.22 -11.35 -13.52
C LYS A 403 19.55 -11.14 -14.24
N THR A 404 20.49 -10.44 -13.64
CA THR A 404 21.88 -10.54 -14.09
C THR A 404 22.43 -11.87 -13.60
N CYS A 405 23.10 -12.59 -14.49
CA CYS A 405 23.82 -13.79 -14.12
C CYS A 405 24.88 -13.45 -13.07
N TRP A 406 24.96 -14.23 -12.00
CA TRP A 406 25.95 -14.00 -10.95
C TRP A 406 27.40 -14.24 -11.44
N LYS A 407 27.59 -14.96 -12.55
CA LYS A 407 28.91 -15.21 -13.17
C LYS A 407 29.25 -14.23 -14.29
N CYS A 408 28.44 -14.18 -15.35
CA CYS A 408 28.76 -13.38 -16.54
C CYS A 408 28.13 -11.98 -16.54
N HIS A 409 27.29 -11.66 -15.55
CA HIS A 409 26.60 -10.38 -15.41
C HIS A 409 25.66 -9.98 -16.56
N LEU A 410 25.47 -10.85 -17.56
CA LEU A 410 24.49 -10.69 -18.63
C LEU A 410 23.07 -11.01 -18.12
N GLU A 411 22.08 -10.39 -18.75
CA GLU A 411 20.67 -10.59 -18.44
C GLU A 411 20.20 -12.00 -18.84
N THR A 412 19.53 -12.69 -17.91
CA THR A 412 18.89 -13.99 -18.15
C THR A 412 17.43 -13.95 -17.72
N ASP A 413 16.55 -14.41 -18.61
CA ASP A 413 15.12 -14.60 -18.32
C ASP A 413 14.84 -15.98 -17.74
N ASP A 414 15.76 -16.93 -17.95
CA ASP A 414 15.68 -18.25 -17.35
C ASP A 414 16.25 -18.18 -15.92
N PHE A 415 15.40 -18.52 -14.96
CA PHE A 415 15.70 -18.48 -13.52
C PHE A 415 16.48 -19.69 -13.03
N THR A 416 16.65 -20.71 -13.87
CA THR A 416 17.38 -21.92 -13.52
C THR A 416 18.79 -21.87 -14.08
N PHE A 417 18.97 -21.51 -15.35
CA PHE A 417 20.29 -21.41 -16.01
C PHE A 417 20.47 -20.08 -16.74
N CYS A 418 21.70 -19.56 -16.79
CA CYS A 418 21.98 -18.37 -17.56
C CYS A 418 22.02 -18.69 -19.06
N LYS A 419 21.20 -18.02 -19.88
CA LYS A 419 21.22 -18.19 -21.35
C LYS A 419 22.60 -17.95 -21.99
N SER A 420 23.46 -17.11 -21.40
CA SER A 420 24.74 -16.72 -21.99
C SER A 420 25.93 -17.58 -21.57
N CYS A 421 25.96 -18.08 -20.33
CA CYS A 421 27.10 -18.85 -19.81
C CYS A 421 26.72 -20.21 -19.21
N ASP A 422 25.45 -20.59 -19.33
CA ASP A 422 24.86 -21.86 -18.89
C ASP A 422 25.08 -22.20 -17.40
N ILE A 423 25.41 -21.21 -16.58
CA ILE A 423 25.59 -21.43 -15.14
C ILE A 423 24.26 -21.42 -14.39
N ILE A 424 24.10 -22.33 -13.44
CA ILE A 424 22.91 -22.41 -12.59
C ILE A 424 22.72 -21.11 -11.80
N GLN A 425 21.50 -20.59 -11.75
CA GLN A 425 21.17 -19.31 -11.13
C GLN A 425 20.61 -19.47 -9.72
N LYS A 426 20.60 -18.39 -8.94
CA LYS A 426 19.97 -18.39 -7.60
C LYS A 426 18.45 -18.57 -7.72
N PRO A 427 17.83 -19.59 -7.08
CA PRO A 427 16.39 -19.79 -7.14
C PRO A 427 15.63 -18.61 -6.54
N ASN A 428 14.39 -18.38 -7.00
CA ASN A 428 13.47 -17.48 -6.32
C ASN A 428 12.74 -18.26 -5.21
N GLU A 429 13.15 -18.08 -3.96
CA GLU A 429 12.54 -18.76 -2.81
C GLU A 429 11.04 -18.49 -2.67
N ASN A 430 10.58 -17.29 -3.06
CA ASN A 430 9.18 -16.87 -2.95
C ASN A 430 8.30 -17.28 -4.14
N GLU A 431 8.83 -18.05 -5.09
CA GLU A 431 8.04 -18.55 -6.20
C GLU A 431 6.98 -19.55 -5.74
N CYS A 432 5.78 -19.43 -6.31
CA CYS A 432 4.65 -20.31 -6.04
C CYS A 432 5.02 -21.77 -6.41
N PRO A 433 4.76 -22.78 -5.55
CA PRO A 433 5.03 -24.19 -5.84
C PRO A 433 4.47 -24.65 -7.19
N PHE A 434 3.25 -24.20 -7.54
CA PHE A 434 2.61 -24.52 -8.81
C PHE A 434 3.42 -23.99 -10.00
N GLN A 435 3.91 -22.75 -9.91
CA GLN A 435 4.73 -22.14 -10.95
C GLN A 435 6.09 -22.83 -11.05
N ARG A 436 6.70 -23.16 -9.90
CA ARG A 436 7.99 -23.86 -9.84
C ARG A 436 7.93 -25.23 -10.51
N LEU A 437 6.84 -25.96 -10.33
CA LEU A 437 6.59 -27.26 -10.99
C LEU A 437 5.89 -27.13 -12.35
N LYS A 438 5.67 -25.91 -12.84
CA LYS A 438 5.03 -25.61 -14.13
C LYS A 438 3.64 -26.24 -14.28
N VAL A 439 2.87 -26.30 -13.20
CA VAL A 439 1.49 -26.80 -13.17
C VAL A 439 0.53 -25.65 -12.93
N LYS A 440 -0.68 -25.73 -13.50
CA LYS A 440 -1.75 -24.75 -13.25
C LYS A 440 -2.13 -24.75 -11.75
N LYS A 441 -2.36 -23.56 -11.18
CA LYS A 441 -2.83 -23.39 -9.79
C LYS A 441 -4.29 -23.83 -9.67
N SER A 442 -4.52 -25.09 -9.30
CA SER A 442 -5.83 -25.69 -9.04
C SER A 442 -5.73 -26.77 -7.97
N PHE A 443 -6.86 -27.14 -7.36
CA PHE A 443 -6.90 -28.27 -6.43
C PHE A 443 -6.84 -29.60 -7.19
N ASN A 444 -7.63 -29.74 -8.26
CA ASN A 444 -7.49 -30.84 -9.20
C ASN A 444 -6.18 -30.73 -10.00
N ILE A 445 -5.30 -31.72 -9.84
CA ILE A 445 -3.99 -31.79 -10.50
C ILE A 445 -3.79 -33.19 -11.05
N ASN A 446 -3.29 -33.26 -12.28
CA ASN A 446 -2.86 -34.51 -12.89
C ASN A 446 -1.53 -34.98 -12.27
N GLU A 447 -1.57 -36.05 -11.48
CA GLU A 447 -0.38 -36.60 -10.84
C GLU A 447 0.70 -37.08 -11.83
N LYS A 448 0.30 -37.56 -13.01
CA LYS A 448 1.24 -37.99 -14.05
C LYS A 448 2.01 -36.79 -14.60
N GLU A 449 1.32 -35.68 -14.84
CA GLU A 449 1.94 -34.42 -15.26
C GLU A 449 2.88 -33.88 -14.18
N LEU A 450 2.43 -33.86 -12.92
CA LEU A 450 3.23 -33.41 -11.78
C LEU A 450 4.54 -34.20 -11.64
N LYS A 451 4.47 -35.55 -11.67
CA LYS A 451 5.65 -36.43 -11.60
C LYS A 451 6.57 -36.26 -12.81
N THR A 452 6.01 -36.07 -14.00
CA THR A 452 6.78 -35.85 -15.23
C THR A 452 7.54 -34.53 -15.16
N ASN A 453 6.88 -33.44 -14.75
CA ASN A 453 7.48 -32.13 -14.60
C ASN A 453 8.57 -32.12 -13.53
N LEU A 454 8.34 -32.77 -12.37
CA LEU A 454 9.37 -32.94 -11.35
C LEU A 454 10.60 -33.65 -11.95
N LYS A 455 10.42 -34.82 -12.60
CA LYS A 455 11.52 -35.58 -13.19
C LYS A 455 12.31 -34.75 -14.22
N GLN A 456 11.63 -33.97 -15.05
CA GLN A 456 12.27 -33.08 -16.04
C GLN A 456 13.04 -31.91 -15.41
N LEU A 457 12.57 -31.39 -14.27
CA LEU A 457 13.25 -30.30 -13.57
C LEU A 457 14.43 -30.83 -12.75
N GLN A 458 14.23 -31.94 -12.02
CA GLN A 458 15.28 -32.61 -11.25
C GLN A 458 16.41 -33.10 -12.14
N SER A 459 16.10 -33.65 -13.32
CA SER A 459 17.14 -34.04 -14.27
C SER A 459 18.03 -32.88 -14.70
N LYS A 460 17.63 -31.61 -14.51
CA LYS A 460 18.49 -30.46 -14.81
C LYS A 460 19.31 -30.00 -13.60
N VAL A 461 18.74 -30.04 -12.40
CA VAL A 461 19.33 -29.39 -11.20
C VAL A 461 19.80 -30.37 -10.12
N HIS A 462 19.70 -31.69 -10.32
CA HIS A 462 20.06 -32.68 -9.29
C HIS A 462 21.55 -32.57 -8.87
N PRO A 463 21.88 -32.63 -7.57
CA PRO A 463 23.24 -32.47 -7.06
C PRO A 463 24.30 -33.35 -7.74
N ASP A 464 23.94 -34.58 -8.12
CA ASP A 464 24.85 -35.50 -8.83
C ASP A 464 25.45 -34.91 -10.10
N LYS A 465 24.72 -34.04 -10.81
CA LYS A 465 25.20 -33.35 -12.03
C LYS A 465 26.19 -32.24 -11.76
N PHE A 466 26.26 -31.75 -10.53
CA PHE A 466 27.11 -30.64 -10.11
C PHE A 466 28.29 -31.09 -9.24
N SER A 467 28.47 -32.41 -9.05
CA SER A 467 29.59 -33.00 -8.32
C SER A 467 30.97 -32.50 -8.76
N TYR A 468 31.17 -32.29 -10.08
CA TYR A 468 32.41 -31.77 -10.67
C TYR A 468 32.41 -30.26 -10.92
N LYS A 469 31.39 -29.52 -10.46
CA LYS A 469 31.25 -28.07 -10.66
C LYS A 469 31.79 -27.28 -9.46
N SER A 470 31.78 -25.95 -9.57
CA SER A 470 32.19 -25.06 -8.48
C SER A 470 31.33 -25.25 -7.22
N GLU A 471 31.87 -24.91 -6.05
CA GLU A 471 31.18 -25.07 -4.77
C GLU A 471 29.90 -24.24 -4.72
N GLU A 472 29.92 -23.04 -5.31
CA GLU A 472 28.74 -22.19 -5.46
C GLU A 472 27.66 -22.89 -6.31
N GLU A 473 28.01 -23.52 -7.41
CA GLU A 473 27.04 -24.24 -8.25
C GLU A 473 26.43 -25.44 -7.52
N LYS A 474 27.23 -26.18 -6.73
CA LYS A 474 26.74 -27.28 -5.89
C LYS A 474 25.70 -26.80 -4.88
N VAL A 475 25.99 -25.71 -4.15
CA VAL A 475 25.05 -25.11 -3.19
C VAL A 475 23.76 -24.64 -3.87
N LEU A 476 23.86 -24.05 -5.07
CA LEU A 476 22.69 -23.62 -5.83
C LEU A 476 21.85 -24.80 -6.35
N SER A 477 22.52 -25.86 -6.83
CA SER A 477 21.88 -27.10 -7.29
C SER A 477 21.11 -27.78 -6.15
N ASP A 478 21.74 -27.94 -4.99
CA ASP A 478 21.12 -28.51 -3.81
C ASP A 478 19.88 -27.71 -3.38
N LYS A 479 20.00 -26.38 -3.36
CA LYS A 479 18.89 -25.49 -3.03
C LYS A 479 17.72 -25.58 -4.02
N HIS A 480 18.00 -25.62 -5.33
CA HIS A 480 16.95 -25.84 -6.35
C HIS A 480 16.28 -27.21 -6.17
N SER A 481 17.07 -28.25 -5.93
CA SER A 481 16.57 -29.61 -5.72
C SER A 481 15.65 -29.67 -4.50
N SER A 482 16.07 -29.11 -3.37
CA SER A 482 15.27 -29.02 -2.14
C SER A 482 13.95 -28.27 -2.39
N LEU A 483 13.98 -27.11 -3.04
CA LEU A 483 12.77 -26.32 -3.30
C LEU A 483 11.79 -27.01 -4.25
N LEU A 484 12.29 -27.83 -5.17
CA LEU A 484 11.47 -28.66 -6.06
C LEU A 484 10.82 -29.82 -5.31
N ASN A 485 11.56 -30.48 -4.41
CA ASN A 485 11.03 -31.52 -3.53
C ASN A 485 9.98 -30.98 -2.57
N ASP A 486 10.20 -29.80 -1.97
CA ASP A 486 9.24 -29.13 -1.10
C ASP A 486 7.96 -28.74 -1.84
N ALA A 487 8.12 -28.20 -3.06
CA ALA A 487 7.00 -27.89 -3.94
C ALA A 487 6.22 -29.16 -4.30
N PHE A 488 6.92 -30.26 -4.60
CA PHE A 488 6.29 -31.53 -4.93
C PHE A 488 5.55 -32.09 -3.72
N LYS A 489 6.16 -32.12 -2.53
CA LYS A 489 5.53 -32.57 -1.29
C LYS A 489 4.25 -31.80 -0.97
N THR A 490 4.29 -30.47 -1.14
CA THR A 490 3.15 -29.58 -0.90
C THR A 490 2.03 -29.84 -1.90
N ILE A 491 2.39 -30.03 -3.18
CA ILE A 491 1.40 -30.22 -4.23
C ILE A 491 0.89 -31.66 -4.27
N SER A 492 1.71 -32.68 -4.06
CA SER A 492 1.31 -34.09 -4.17
C SER A 492 0.32 -34.50 -3.08
N ASN A 493 0.47 -33.98 -1.86
CA ASN A 493 -0.42 -34.27 -0.76
C ASN A 493 -1.71 -33.40 -0.85
N PRO A 494 -2.92 -34.00 -0.97
CA PRO A 494 -4.17 -33.26 -1.06
C PRO A 494 -4.42 -32.29 0.10
N ILE A 495 -4.04 -32.66 1.33
CA ILE A 495 -4.19 -31.80 2.52
C ILE A 495 -3.29 -30.57 2.39
N LEU A 496 -1.99 -30.77 2.14
CA LEU A 496 -1.03 -29.66 2.01
C LEU A 496 -1.37 -28.76 0.81
N ARG A 497 -1.88 -29.35 -0.29
CA ARG A 497 -2.34 -28.63 -1.47
C ARG A 497 -3.54 -27.75 -1.12
N ALA A 498 -4.53 -28.30 -0.43
CA ALA A 498 -5.71 -27.55 0.00
C ALA A 498 -5.33 -26.45 0.98
N GLU A 499 -4.50 -26.74 1.99
CA GLU A 499 -3.98 -25.75 2.93
C GLU A 499 -3.19 -24.65 2.22
N TYR A 500 -2.38 -24.98 1.22
CA TYR A 500 -1.65 -23.99 0.44
C TYR A 500 -2.61 -23.07 -0.34
N LEU A 501 -3.65 -23.64 -0.96
CA LEU A 501 -4.67 -22.88 -1.69
C LEU A 501 -5.54 -22.04 -0.74
N LEU A 502 -5.83 -22.54 0.46
CA LEU A 502 -6.54 -21.83 1.52
C LEU A 502 -5.66 -20.78 2.19
N ASN A 503 -4.33 -20.94 2.28
CA ASN A 503 -3.42 -20.02 2.99
C ASN A 503 -3.24 -18.65 2.29
N ASP A 504 -3.71 -18.48 1.05
CA ASP A 504 -3.97 -17.13 0.50
C ASP A 504 -5.10 -16.39 1.28
N VAL A 505 -5.86 -17.13 2.08
CA VAL A 505 -6.93 -16.73 2.98
C VAL A 505 -6.56 -17.15 4.41
N LYS A 506 -5.79 -16.31 5.13
CA LYS A 506 -5.47 -16.51 6.56
C LYS A 506 -6.60 -17.22 7.31
N MET A 507 -6.36 -18.46 7.74
CA MET A 507 -7.20 -19.14 8.71
C MET A 507 -7.14 -18.31 9.99
N LYS A 508 -8.26 -17.69 10.36
CA LYS A 508 -8.50 -17.37 11.75
C LYS A 508 -9.07 -18.65 12.34
N ASP A 509 -8.39 -19.16 13.36
CA ASP A 509 -8.85 -20.22 14.23
C ASP A 509 -10.04 -19.68 15.02
N ASP A 510 -11.26 -19.75 14.48
CA ASP A 510 -12.49 -19.35 15.18
C ASP A 510 -13.67 -20.05 14.50
N ASP A 511 -13.93 -21.31 14.87
CA ASP A 511 -15.26 -21.93 14.79
C ASP A 511 -15.29 -23.19 15.67
N SER A 512 -15.54 -22.99 16.97
CA SER A 512 -15.56 -24.01 18.03
C SER A 512 -16.70 -25.02 17.93
N THR A 513 -17.68 -24.79 17.06
CA THR A 513 -18.92 -25.59 17.01
C THR A 513 -18.80 -26.77 16.05
N SER A 514 -18.10 -26.61 14.91
CA SER A 514 -17.88 -27.72 13.97
C SER A 514 -16.84 -28.74 14.47
N SER A 515 -16.02 -28.35 15.44
CA SER A 515 -14.98 -29.20 16.02
C SER A 515 -15.48 -30.28 16.97
N ASN A 516 -16.62 -30.09 17.66
CA ASN A 516 -17.07 -31.05 18.68
C ASN A 516 -17.72 -32.30 18.08
N GLU A 517 -18.56 -32.14 17.06
CA GLU A 517 -19.20 -33.26 16.35
C GLU A 517 -18.15 -34.11 15.62
N LEU A 518 -17.25 -33.46 14.88
CA LEU A 518 -16.13 -34.12 14.21
C LEU A 518 -15.18 -34.83 15.20
N LEU A 519 -15.00 -34.29 16.41
CA LEU A 519 -14.17 -34.93 17.44
C LEU A 519 -14.82 -36.20 17.99
N MET A 520 -16.14 -36.19 18.23
CA MET A 520 -16.88 -37.37 18.67
C MET A 520 -16.86 -38.48 17.61
N GLU A 521 -17.09 -38.15 16.34
CA GLU A 521 -16.94 -39.09 15.23
C GLU A 521 -15.53 -39.70 15.17
N MET A 522 -14.49 -38.87 15.35
CA MET A 522 -13.10 -39.33 15.36
C MET A 522 -12.79 -40.29 16.52
N MET A 523 -13.33 -40.03 17.72
CA MET A 523 -13.13 -40.92 18.86
C MET A 523 -13.80 -42.28 18.62
N SER A 524 -15.06 -42.25 18.16
CA SER A 524 -15.83 -43.45 17.81
C SER A 524 -15.13 -44.29 16.74
N LEU A 525 -14.65 -43.67 15.66
CA LEU A 525 -13.95 -44.37 14.59
C LEU A 525 -12.62 -44.99 15.06
N ASN A 526 -11.87 -44.31 15.93
CA ASN A 526 -10.63 -44.86 16.48
C ASN A 526 -10.87 -46.01 17.47
N GLU A 527 -11.94 -45.95 18.24
CA GLU A 527 -12.39 -47.03 19.12
C GLU A 527 -12.78 -48.25 18.30
N GLU A 528 -13.61 -48.08 17.27
CA GLU A 528 -14.01 -49.15 16.34
C GLU A 528 -12.77 -49.80 15.68
N ILE A 529 -11.81 -49.00 15.19
CA ILE A 529 -10.55 -49.51 14.62
C ILE A 529 -9.72 -50.30 15.64
N SER A 530 -9.80 -49.93 16.92
CA SER A 530 -9.06 -50.61 18.00
C SER A 530 -9.71 -51.94 18.37
N GLU A 531 -11.04 -52.01 18.38
CA GLU A 531 -11.83 -53.21 18.70
C GLU A 531 -11.78 -54.29 17.62
N ILE A 532 -11.56 -53.93 16.35
CA ILE A 532 -11.45 -54.91 15.25
C ILE A 532 -10.22 -55.80 15.45
N VAL A 533 -10.41 -57.05 15.88
CA VAL A 533 -9.33 -58.05 16.03
C VAL A 533 -8.99 -58.74 14.72
N ASP A 534 -10.01 -58.99 13.90
CA ASP A 534 -9.96 -59.74 12.64
C ASP A 534 -9.34 -58.91 11.50
N ASP A 535 -8.38 -59.51 10.79
CA ASP A 535 -7.63 -58.84 9.72
C ASP A 535 -8.48 -58.60 8.46
N GLU A 536 -9.47 -59.43 8.20
CA GLU A 536 -10.41 -59.24 7.08
C GLU A 536 -11.33 -58.03 7.35
N LYS A 537 -11.93 -57.96 8.55
CA LYS A 537 -12.69 -56.78 8.98
C LYS A 537 -11.84 -55.50 8.97
N LEU A 538 -10.58 -55.57 9.37
CA LEU A 538 -9.67 -54.42 9.36
C LEU A 538 -9.36 -53.96 7.92
N HIS A 539 -9.22 -54.91 6.99
CA HIS A 539 -9.07 -54.61 5.57
C HIS A 539 -10.31 -53.93 4.99
N ASN A 540 -11.51 -54.44 5.29
CA ASN A 540 -12.77 -53.84 4.84
C ASN A 540 -12.94 -52.42 5.40
N LYS A 541 -12.61 -52.21 6.68
CA LYS A 541 -12.65 -50.88 7.30
C LYS A 541 -11.67 -49.90 6.65
N LYS A 542 -10.50 -50.39 6.24
CA LYS A 542 -9.52 -49.59 5.49
C LYS A 542 -10.08 -49.17 4.12
N GLU A 543 -10.77 -50.07 3.41
CA GLU A 543 -11.39 -49.74 2.12
C GLU A 543 -12.48 -48.69 2.27
N GLU A 544 -13.34 -48.80 3.30
CA GLU A 544 -14.37 -47.81 3.64
C GLU A 544 -13.77 -46.41 3.85
N ILE A 545 -12.70 -46.32 4.67
CA ILE A 545 -12.00 -45.05 4.94
C ILE A 545 -11.34 -44.47 3.68
N VAL A 546 -10.80 -45.32 2.81
CA VAL A 546 -10.21 -44.88 1.53
C VAL A 546 -11.28 -44.37 0.57
N GLU A 547 -12.47 -44.97 0.55
CA GLU A 547 -13.60 -44.48 -0.22
C GLU A 547 -14.09 -43.12 0.30
N GLU A 548 -14.23 -42.97 1.61
CA GLU A 548 -14.59 -41.69 2.25
C GLU A 548 -13.57 -40.59 1.91
N GLU A 549 -12.27 -40.90 2.02
CA GLU A 549 -11.17 -39.98 1.67
C GLU A 549 -11.30 -39.48 0.22
N ASN A 550 -11.58 -40.39 -0.72
CA ASN A 550 -11.76 -40.05 -2.14
C ASN A 550 -13.00 -39.17 -2.39
N ASN A 551 -14.09 -39.40 -1.65
CA ASN A 551 -15.30 -38.61 -1.75
C ASN A 551 -15.09 -37.20 -1.21
N ILE A 552 -14.44 -37.04 -0.05
CA ILE A 552 -14.09 -35.73 0.51
C ILE A 552 -13.19 -34.95 -0.46
N ILE A 553 -12.21 -35.60 -1.09
CA ILE A 553 -11.34 -34.94 -2.10
C ILE A 553 -12.16 -34.40 -3.28
N LYS A 554 -13.16 -35.14 -3.77
CA LYS A 554 -14.05 -34.66 -4.85
C LYS A 554 -14.89 -33.46 -4.41
N GLU A 555 -15.37 -33.45 -3.17
CA GLU A 555 -16.14 -32.33 -2.62
C GLU A 555 -15.29 -31.08 -2.43
N ILE A 556 -14.03 -31.25 -1.97
CA ILE A 556 -13.08 -30.14 -1.87
C ILE A 556 -12.86 -29.50 -3.25
N ASP A 557 -12.72 -30.31 -4.32
CA ASP A 557 -12.58 -29.78 -5.68
C ASP A 557 -13.81 -28.97 -6.11
N LYS A 558 -15.03 -29.47 -5.84
CA LYS A 558 -16.29 -28.74 -6.10
C LYS A 558 -16.38 -27.44 -5.29
N ALA A 559 -15.95 -27.45 -4.03
CA ALA A 559 -15.94 -26.26 -3.18
C ALA A 559 -14.98 -25.18 -3.72
N PHE A 560 -13.79 -25.58 -4.19
CA PHE A 560 -12.86 -24.64 -4.84
C PHE A 560 -13.39 -24.11 -6.18
N GLN A 561 -14.07 -24.94 -6.98
CA GLN A 561 -14.67 -24.51 -8.25
C GLN A 561 -15.84 -23.54 -8.06
N SER A 562 -16.67 -23.74 -7.04
CA SER A 562 -17.78 -22.84 -6.68
C SER A 562 -17.33 -21.58 -5.92
N GLY A 563 -16.07 -21.55 -5.45
CA GLY A 563 -15.52 -20.43 -4.68
C GLY A 563 -15.99 -20.39 -3.21
N ASN A 564 -16.60 -21.47 -2.71
CA ASN A 564 -17.08 -21.57 -1.33
C ASN A 564 -15.92 -21.97 -0.39
N ILE A 565 -15.22 -20.97 0.13
CA ILE A 565 -14.01 -21.15 0.94
C ILE A 565 -14.32 -21.78 2.31
N ASP A 566 -15.45 -21.45 2.92
CA ASP A 566 -15.77 -21.94 4.27
C ASP A 566 -16.13 -23.42 4.25
N GLU A 567 -16.82 -23.86 3.20
CA GLU A 567 -17.05 -25.29 2.95
C GLU A 567 -15.74 -26.03 2.68
N ALA A 568 -14.87 -25.47 1.84
CA ALA A 568 -13.55 -26.06 1.58
C ALA A 568 -12.73 -26.22 2.87
N LYS A 569 -12.81 -25.29 3.83
CA LYS A 569 -12.12 -25.43 5.13
C LYS A 569 -12.66 -26.59 5.95
N LYS A 570 -13.99 -26.71 6.08
CA LYS A 570 -14.62 -27.81 6.83
C LYS A 570 -14.22 -29.17 6.26
N LEU A 571 -14.29 -29.30 4.94
CA LEU A 571 -13.91 -30.54 4.24
C LEU A 571 -12.42 -30.88 4.40
N VAL A 572 -11.52 -29.89 4.38
CA VAL A 572 -10.08 -30.11 4.63
C VAL A 572 -9.82 -30.58 6.06
N THR A 573 -10.54 -30.04 7.04
CA THR A 573 -10.47 -30.51 8.43
C THR A 573 -10.93 -31.96 8.54
N ARG A 574 -12.06 -32.32 7.91
CA ARG A 574 -12.54 -33.71 7.84
C ARG A 574 -11.52 -34.65 7.17
N LEU A 575 -10.91 -34.22 6.06
CA LEU A 575 -9.89 -35.00 5.35
C LEU A 575 -8.69 -35.36 6.23
N LYS A 576 -8.24 -34.44 7.10
CA LYS A 576 -7.16 -34.71 8.06
C LYS A 576 -7.52 -35.82 9.04
N PHE A 577 -8.76 -35.83 9.52
CA PHE A 577 -9.24 -36.85 10.46
C PHE A 577 -9.28 -38.23 9.80
N VAL A 578 -9.92 -38.35 8.64
CA VAL A 578 -9.98 -39.61 7.86
C VAL A 578 -8.58 -40.13 7.52
N THR A 579 -7.66 -39.24 7.13
CA THR A 579 -6.25 -39.61 6.89
C THR A 579 -5.55 -40.10 8.15
N SER A 580 -5.85 -39.53 9.32
CA SER A 580 -5.32 -39.98 10.61
C SER A 580 -5.82 -41.39 10.96
N ALA A 581 -7.11 -41.66 10.77
CA ALA A 581 -7.71 -42.98 10.97
C ALA A 581 -7.08 -44.04 10.05
N LYS A 582 -6.91 -43.72 8.76
CA LYS A 582 -6.19 -44.58 7.80
C LYS A 582 -4.76 -44.91 8.27
N ASN A 583 -4.03 -43.91 8.76
CA ASN A 583 -2.66 -44.10 9.26
C ASN A 583 -2.62 -44.97 10.53
N HIS A 584 -3.66 -44.90 11.38
CA HIS A 584 -3.79 -45.77 12.55
C HIS A 584 -3.91 -47.24 12.13
N ILE A 585 -4.76 -47.56 11.15
CA ILE A 585 -4.89 -48.91 10.60
C ILE A 585 -3.57 -49.40 9.99
N LEU A 586 -2.89 -48.55 9.20
CA LEU A 586 -1.60 -48.91 8.59
C LEU A 586 -0.54 -49.26 9.63
N LYS A 587 -0.44 -48.48 10.73
CA LYS A 587 0.48 -48.77 11.82
C LYS A 587 0.21 -50.13 12.46
N ARG A 588 -1.06 -50.51 12.63
CA ARG A 588 -1.46 -51.82 13.19
C ARG A 588 -0.98 -52.98 12.30
N ASN A 589 -1.09 -52.86 10.99
CA ASN A 589 -0.59 -53.86 10.04
C ASN A 589 0.95 -53.97 10.05
N PHE A 590 1.67 -52.85 10.24
CA PHE A 590 3.14 -52.86 10.41
C PHE A 590 3.58 -53.51 11.72
N SER A 591 2.87 -53.26 12.82
CA SER A 591 3.19 -53.89 14.11
C SER A 591 3.00 -55.41 14.10
N LYS A 592 1.97 -55.93 13.41
CA LYS A 592 1.75 -57.39 13.26
C LYS A 592 2.83 -58.07 12.40
N SER A 593 3.31 -57.42 11.34
CA SER A 593 4.30 -57.99 10.42
C SER A 593 5.72 -58.09 11.00
N ILE A 594 6.00 -57.42 12.13
CA ILE A 594 7.29 -57.49 12.84
C ILE A 594 7.34 -58.67 13.85
N VAL A 595 6.20 -59.28 14.21
CA VAL A 595 6.08 -60.27 15.32
C VAL A 595 6.03 -61.73 14.82
N VAL A 596 6.54 -62.03 13.62
CA VAL A 596 6.70 -63.42 13.15
C VAL A 596 8.12 -63.91 13.47
N PRO A 597 8.34 -65.02 14.21
CA PRO A 597 9.67 -65.48 14.58
C PRO A 597 10.39 -66.02 13.34
N PHE A 598 11.35 -65.26 12.82
CA PHE A 598 12.20 -65.66 11.71
C PHE A 598 13.28 -66.65 12.21
N ASN A 599 12.98 -67.94 12.13
CA ASN A 599 13.99 -68.99 12.03
C ASN A 599 14.62 -68.93 10.63
N GLY A 600 15.87 -68.50 10.55
CA GLY A 600 16.70 -68.62 9.35
C GLY A 600 16.84 -67.34 8.52
N PHE A 601 18.11 -67.01 8.22
CA PHE A 601 18.58 -65.97 7.30
C PHE A 601 18.59 -64.51 7.79
N LYS A 602 19.73 -64.15 8.40
CA LYS A 602 20.25 -62.77 8.48
C LYS A 602 20.56 -62.24 7.08
N LYS A 603 19.84 -61.21 6.62
CA LYS A 603 20.41 -60.19 5.74
C LYS A 603 19.94 -58.80 6.18
N ARG A 604 20.92 -58.01 6.61
CA ARG A 604 20.79 -56.63 7.12
C ARG A 604 20.67 -55.70 5.91
N VAL A 605 19.58 -54.95 5.79
CA VAL A 605 19.51 -53.76 4.92
C VAL A 605 19.24 -52.56 5.82
N ARG A 606 20.17 -51.60 5.82
CA ARG A 606 20.00 -50.28 6.45
C ARG A 606 19.09 -49.45 5.53
N PHE A 607 18.08 -48.79 6.11
CA PHE A 607 17.36 -47.68 5.48
C PHE A 607 18.24 -46.44 5.39
#